data_AF-A0A958LBL4-F1
#
_entry.id   AF-A0A958LBL4-F1
#
_cell.length_a   1.000
_cell.length_b   1.000
_cell.length_c   1.000
_cell.angle_alpha   90.00
_cell.angle_beta   90.00
_cell.angle_gamma   90.00
#
_symmetry.space_group_name_H-M   'P 1'
#
loop_
_entity.id
_entity.type
_entity.pdbx_description
1 polymer ?
#
loop_
_entity_poly.entity_id
_entity_poly.type
_entity_poly.pdbx_seq_one_letter_code
_entity_poly.pdbx_strand_id
1 'polypeptide(L)'
;MARSTRILTLEERIARLEGKVGWRRLAIELDDVMFWLALVLMLAALGCAVYGLGAPNHYYQFVFAGLTVALAYHQGWLAIPQRAYQWSLAAANVLVLSIVFKLFIGSGRAQPFHWLKFPTISSEESDSTFAVVPSLRIVWEDSGASSWSIDLTVLQTFLMVITLVGALFQFQPFASLTAFLLVLVSIPALVGFDWPWVFPALLACAVGFYVQSAEANIEEL
;
A
#
# COMPACT_ATOMS: atom_id res chain seq x y z
N MET A 1 -9.02 33.44 -37.30
CA MET A 1 -7.81 32.61 -37.17
C MET A 1 -8.14 31.20 -37.61
N ALA A 2 -7.61 30.76 -38.75
CA ALA A 2 -7.92 29.45 -39.31
C ALA A 2 -7.15 28.35 -38.57
N ARG A 3 -7.86 27.37 -37.98
CA ARG A 3 -7.27 26.14 -37.43
C ARG A 3 -6.74 25.32 -38.61
N SER A 4 -5.42 25.20 -38.69
CA SER A 4 -4.76 24.24 -39.57
C SER A 4 -5.05 22.83 -39.06
N THR A 5 -6.02 22.14 -39.69
CA THR A 5 -6.21 20.70 -39.53
C THR A 5 -5.03 19.99 -40.17
N ARG A 6 -3.99 19.70 -39.38
CA ARG A 6 -2.94 18.76 -39.78
C ARG A 6 -3.57 17.40 -40.01
N ILE A 7 -3.54 16.92 -41.25
CA ILE A 7 -3.87 15.54 -41.59
C ILE A 7 -2.75 14.70 -40.98
N LEU A 8 -3.05 14.05 -39.84
CA LEU A 8 -2.17 13.08 -39.20
C LEU A 8 -1.82 11.98 -40.21
N THR A 9 -0.55 11.62 -40.30
CA THR A 9 -0.11 10.59 -41.23
C THR A 9 -0.68 9.23 -40.81
N LEU A 10 -0.86 8.32 -41.77
CA LEU A 10 -1.43 7.00 -41.52
C LEU A 10 -0.57 6.19 -40.51
N GLU A 11 0.74 6.46 -40.50
CA GLU A 11 1.70 5.93 -39.54
C GLU A 11 1.42 6.40 -38.09
N GLU A 12 1.09 7.67 -37.88
CA GLU A 12 0.72 8.20 -36.55
C GLU A 12 -0.61 7.61 -36.05
N ARG A 13 -1.54 7.33 -36.97
CA ARG A 13 -2.82 6.67 -36.65
C ARG A 13 -2.64 5.20 -36.31
N ILE A 14 -1.84 4.48 -37.09
CA ILE A 14 -1.50 3.07 -36.81
C ILE A 14 -0.72 2.97 -35.51
N ALA A 15 0.23 3.87 -35.25
CA ALA A 15 0.99 3.87 -34.01
C ALA A 15 0.11 4.25 -32.79
N ARG A 16 -0.91 5.12 -32.95
CA ARG A 16 -1.92 5.38 -31.90
C ARG A 16 -2.76 4.12 -31.64
N LEU A 17 -3.14 3.38 -32.69
CA LEU A 17 -3.96 2.16 -32.59
C LEU A 17 -3.19 0.94 -32.08
N GLU A 18 -1.89 0.86 -32.35
CA GLU A 18 -0.99 -0.19 -31.84
C GLU A 18 -0.50 0.08 -30.41
N GLY A 19 -0.90 1.20 -29.79
CA GLY A 19 -0.36 1.65 -28.49
C GLY A 19 1.13 2.02 -28.54
N LYS A 20 1.76 2.00 -29.73
CA LYS A 20 3.19 2.23 -29.94
C LYS A 20 3.59 3.70 -30.06
N VAL A 21 2.63 4.63 -30.14
CA VAL A 21 2.91 6.07 -29.85
C VAL A 21 3.35 6.27 -28.40
N GLY A 22 3.17 5.27 -27.52
CA GLY A 22 3.65 5.28 -26.13
C GLY A 22 5.18 5.33 -25.94
N TRP A 23 5.99 5.28 -27.01
CA TRP A 23 7.45 5.46 -26.89
C TRP A 23 7.91 6.92 -26.93
N ARG A 24 7.14 7.82 -27.55
CA ARG A 24 7.29 9.25 -27.22
C ARG A 24 6.51 9.45 -25.93
N ARG A 25 7.19 9.19 -24.81
CA ARG A 25 6.77 9.72 -23.50
C ARG A 25 6.46 11.19 -23.73
N LEU A 26 5.18 11.57 -23.76
CA LEU A 26 4.83 12.95 -23.49
C LEU A 26 5.46 13.19 -22.13
N ALA A 27 6.48 14.06 -22.09
CA ALA A 27 7.01 14.53 -20.83
C ALA A 27 5.83 15.24 -20.19
N ILE A 28 5.17 14.57 -19.25
CA ILE A 28 4.05 15.15 -18.52
C ILE A 28 4.67 16.21 -17.63
N GLU A 29 4.44 17.46 -17.99
CA GLU A 29 4.86 18.61 -17.20
C GLU A 29 3.74 18.98 -16.25
N LEU A 30 4.07 19.06 -14.97
CA LEU A 30 3.13 19.49 -13.96
C LEU A 30 3.20 21.02 -13.89
N ASP A 31 2.10 21.69 -14.24
CA ASP A 31 1.97 23.13 -14.06
C ASP A 31 2.16 23.52 -12.57
N ASP A 32 2.62 24.74 -12.32
CA ASP A 32 2.94 25.22 -10.96
C ASP A 32 1.70 25.22 -10.06
N VAL A 33 0.50 25.49 -10.60
CA VAL A 33 -0.77 25.39 -9.85
C VAL A 33 -1.06 23.93 -9.45
N MET A 34 -0.93 23.00 -10.38
CA MET A 34 -1.16 21.57 -10.13
C MET A 34 -0.11 20.98 -9.18
N PHE A 35 1.13 21.47 -9.26
CA PHE A 35 2.18 21.15 -8.30
C PHE A 35 1.79 21.52 -6.87
N TRP A 36 1.40 22.77 -6.63
CA TRP A 36 1.04 23.22 -5.28
C TRP A 36 -0.20 22.50 -4.77
N LEU A 37 -1.19 22.27 -5.62
CA LEU A 37 -2.38 21.48 -5.27
C LEU A 37 -2.00 20.05 -4.85
N ALA A 38 -1.20 19.36 -5.67
CA ALA A 38 -0.74 18.02 -5.38
C ALA A 38 0.08 17.95 -4.08
N LEU A 39 0.97 18.91 -3.85
CA LEU A 39 1.78 18.98 -2.63
C LEU A 39 0.92 19.18 -1.38
N VAL A 40 -0.05 20.12 -1.42
CA VAL A 40 -0.97 20.35 -0.30
C VAL A 40 -1.81 19.10 -0.01
N LEU A 41 -2.31 18.43 -1.05
CA LEU A 41 -3.04 17.17 -0.90
C LEU A 41 -2.18 16.07 -0.29
N MET A 42 -0.92 15.93 -0.70
CA MET A 42 0.01 14.95 -0.12
C MET A 42 0.36 15.26 1.33
N LEU A 43 0.55 16.54 1.68
CA LEU A 43 0.79 16.93 3.07
C LEU A 43 -0.45 16.72 3.95
N ALA A 44 -1.64 17.03 3.44
CA ALA A 44 -2.90 16.75 4.13
C ALA A 44 -3.12 15.24 4.32
N ALA A 45 -2.83 14.46 3.28
CA ALA A 45 -2.87 13.00 3.34
C ALA A 45 -1.87 12.46 4.38
N LEU A 46 -0.65 13.00 4.41
CA LEU A 46 0.38 12.62 5.38
C LEU A 46 -0.08 12.89 6.81
N GLY A 47 -0.61 14.09 7.08
CA GLY A 47 -1.13 14.45 8.40
C GLY A 47 -2.24 13.50 8.84
N CYS A 48 -3.25 13.28 7.99
CA CYS A 48 -4.35 12.36 8.29
C CYS A 48 -3.85 10.92 8.46
N ALA A 49 -2.91 10.46 7.63
CA ALA A 49 -2.35 9.12 7.70
C ALA A 49 -1.59 8.89 9.01
N VAL A 50 -0.82 9.88 9.49
CA VAL A 50 -0.12 9.79 10.78
C VAL A 50 -1.11 9.67 11.93
N TYR A 51 -2.22 10.41 11.93
CA TYR A 51 -3.25 10.29 12.97
C TYR A 51 -4.05 9.00 12.87
N GLY A 52 -4.41 8.55 11.67
CA GLY A 52 -5.25 7.37 11.46
C GLY A 52 -4.52 6.04 11.54
N LEU A 53 -3.34 5.95 10.92
CA LEU A 53 -2.55 4.73 10.78
C LEU A 53 -1.37 4.69 11.75
N GLY A 54 -0.90 5.84 12.25
CA GLY A 54 0.31 5.95 13.05
C GLY A 54 1.60 5.88 12.22
N ALA A 55 2.74 5.78 12.90
CA ALA A 55 4.03 5.69 12.23
C ALA A 55 4.22 4.35 11.48
N PRO A 56 5.05 4.30 10.44
CA PRO A 56 5.47 3.06 9.78
C PRO A 56 6.09 2.07 10.77
N ASN A 57 5.63 0.82 10.74
CA ASN A 57 6.07 -0.24 11.66
C ASN A 57 7.20 -1.09 11.09
N HIS A 58 7.42 -1.05 9.76
CA HIS A 58 8.37 -1.95 9.10
C HIS A 58 9.12 -1.23 7.98
N TYR A 59 10.44 -1.46 7.88
CA TYR A 59 11.28 -0.81 6.87
C TYR A 59 10.87 -1.14 5.42
N TYR A 60 10.23 -2.29 5.17
CA TYR A 60 9.70 -2.67 3.87
C TYR A 60 8.70 -1.63 3.34
N GLN A 61 7.92 -0.99 4.22
CA GLN A 61 6.95 0.03 3.83
C GLN A 61 7.64 1.19 3.08
N PHE A 62 8.79 1.65 3.57
CA PHE A 62 9.59 2.68 2.90
C PHE A 62 10.21 2.20 1.60
N VAL A 63 10.79 0.99 1.60
CA VAL A 63 11.44 0.42 0.42
C VAL A 63 10.43 0.26 -0.72
N PHE A 64 9.27 -0.32 -0.44
CA PHE A 64 8.24 -0.48 -1.46
C PHE A 64 7.64 0.84 -1.89
N ALA A 65 7.47 1.81 -0.97
CA ALA A 65 6.96 3.14 -1.35
C ALA A 65 7.91 3.81 -2.34
N GLY A 66 9.21 3.78 -2.05
CA GLY A 66 10.25 4.26 -2.96
C GLY A 66 10.23 3.55 -4.30
N LEU A 67 10.16 2.21 -4.31
CA LEU A 67 10.10 1.42 -5.54
C LEU A 67 8.84 1.69 -6.36
N THR A 68 7.68 1.86 -5.71
CA THR A 68 6.41 2.14 -6.38
C THR A 68 6.43 3.51 -7.03
N VAL A 69 6.91 4.53 -6.32
CA VAL A 69 7.06 5.89 -6.86
C VAL A 69 8.09 5.92 -7.99
N ALA A 70 9.24 5.24 -7.82
CA ALA A 70 10.25 5.12 -8.87
C ALA A 70 9.71 4.41 -10.11
N LEU A 71 8.93 3.34 -9.94
CA LEU A 71 8.27 2.64 -11.03
C LEU A 71 7.25 3.53 -11.72
N ALA A 72 6.45 4.29 -10.97
CA ALA A 72 5.46 5.20 -11.51
C ALA A 72 6.11 6.31 -12.36
N TYR A 73 7.23 6.88 -11.93
CA TYR A 73 8.01 7.80 -12.75
C TYR A 73 8.66 7.11 -13.96
N HIS A 74 9.20 5.90 -13.77
CA HIS A 74 9.82 5.14 -14.85
C HIS A 74 8.83 4.75 -15.95
N GLN A 75 7.60 4.38 -15.60
CA GLN A 75 6.53 4.02 -16.54
C GLN A 75 5.82 5.25 -17.12
N GLY A 76 6.13 6.47 -16.64
CA GLY A 76 5.45 7.70 -17.04
C GLY A 76 4.02 7.81 -16.54
N TRP A 77 3.67 7.10 -15.44
CA TRP A 77 2.37 7.22 -14.80
C TRP A 77 2.23 8.53 -14.03
N LEU A 78 3.34 9.07 -13.52
CA LEU A 78 3.41 10.35 -12.81
C LEU A 78 4.34 11.33 -13.55
N ALA A 79 4.02 12.62 -13.46
CA ALA A 79 4.85 13.70 -13.97
C ALA A 79 6.27 13.69 -13.36
N ILE A 80 7.30 13.63 -14.19
CA ILE A 80 8.70 13.58 -13.72
C ILE A 80 9.10 14.98 -13.22
N PRO A 81 9.62 15.12 -11.98
CA PRO A 81 10.11 16.40 -11.47
C PRO A 81 11.26 16.95 -12.33
N GLN A 82 11.09 18.14 -12.90
CA GLN A 82 12.14 18.81 -13.67
C GLN A 82 12.95 19.80 -12.82
N ARG A 83 12.29 20.44 -11.84
CA ARG A 83 12.90 21.49 -11.00
C ARG A 83 13.26 20.92 -9.62
N ALA A 84 14.30 21.48 -8.99
CA ALA A 84 14.79 20.99 -7.69
C ALA A 84 13.71 20.96 -6.59
N TYR A 85 12.84 21.97 -6.51
CA TYR A 85 11.77 21.99 -5.51
C TYR A 85 10.66 20.96 -5.80
N GLN A 86 10.46 20.53 -7.04
CA GLN A 86 9.44 19.53 -7.39
C GLN A 86 9.76 18.15 -6.80
N TRP A 87 11.04 17.88 -6.45
CA TRP A 87 11.44 16.69 -5.71
C TRP A 87 10.84 16.62 -4.31
N SER A 88 10.40 17.75 -3.73
CA SER A 88 9.66 17.73 -2.47
C SER A 88 8.34 16.96 -2.59
N LEU A 89 7.68 17.02 -3.74
CA LEU A 89 6.46 16.25 -4.02
C LEU A 89 6.77 14.76 -4.15
N ALA A 90 7.87 14.39 -4.82
CA ALA A 90 8.32 12.99 -4.86
C ALA A 90 8.62 12.44 -3.46
N ALA A 91 9.26 13.23 -2.60
CA ALA A 91 9.49 12.86 -1.20
C ALA A 91 8.17 12.72 -0.43
N ALA A 92 7.22 13.65 -0.62
CA ALA A 92 5.90 13.57 -0.01
C ALA A 92 5.13 12.32 -0.46
N ASN A 93 5.16 11.98 -1.75
CA ASN A 93 4.56 10.75 -2.29
C ASN A 93 5.14 9.51 -1.61
N VAL A 94 6.47 9.42 -1.47
CA VAL A 94 7.11 8.28 -0.78
C VAL A 94 6.70 8.21 0.68
N LEU A 95 6.69 9.35 1.41
CA LEU A 95 6.32 9.38 2.82
C LEU A 95 4.87 8.96 3.04
N VAL A 96 3.93 9.54 2.29
CA VAL A 96 2.49 9.20 2.37
C VAL A 96 2.31 7.72 2.04
N LEU A 97 2.89 7.24 0.94
CA LEU A 97 2.73 5.86 0.51
C LEU A 97 3.36 4.87 1.50
N SER A 98 4.45 5.25 2.18
CA SER A 98 5.04 4.44 3.26
C SER A 98 4.04 4.23 4.40
N ILE A 99 3.28 5.25 4.77
CA ILE A 99 2.26 5.11 5.81
C ILE A 99 1.05 4.33 5.26
N VAL A 100 0.59 4.62 4.04
CA VAL A 100 -0.52 3.87 3.42
C VAL A 100 -0.19 2.38 3.28
N PHE A 101 1.07 2.01 3.00
CA PHE A 101 1.49 0.61 2.97
C PHE A 101 1.39 -0.11 4.31
N LYS A 102 1.16 0.58 5.42
CA LYS A 102 0.77 -0.03 6.68
C LYS A 102 -0.59 -0.74 6.62
N LEU A 103 -1.47 -0.34 5.69
CA LEU A 103 -2.70 -1.07 5.41
C LEU A 103 -2.45 -2.47 4.84
N PHE A 104 -1.32 -2.67 4.15
CA PHE A 104 -1.01 -3.91 3.46
C PHE A 104 0.04 -4.74 4.18
N ILE A 105 1.02 -4.11 4.83
CA ILE A 105 2.13 -4.75 5.53
C ILE A 105 2.11 -4.36 7.00
N GLY A 106 2.08 -5.36 7.88
CA GLY A 106 2.34 -5.15 9.31
C GLY A 106 1.33 -5.78 10.26
N SER A 107 0.58 -6.80 9.81
CA SER A 107 -0.32 -7.57 10.68
C SER A 107 0.40 -8.48 11.68
N GLY A 108 1.74 -8.60 11.60
CA GLY A 108 2.53 -9.41 12.52
C GLY A 108 2.29 -10.92 12.34
N ARG A 109 2.43 -11.67 13.45
CA ARG A 109 2.16 -13.10 13.50
C ARG A 109 0.71 -13.34 13.91
N ALA A 110 -0.05 -14.05 13.08
CA ALA A 110 -1.40 -14.47 13.41
C ALA A 110 -1.42 -15.90 13.95
N GLN A 111 -2.22 -16.13 14.99
CA GLN A 111 -2.50 -17.44 15.56
C GLN A 111 -3.98 -17.78 15.32
N PRO A 112 -4.34 -18.34 14.15
CA PRO A 112 -5.73 -18.54 13.76
C PRO A 112 -6.46 -19.56 14.66
N PHE A 113 -5.72 -20.44 15.33
CA PHE A 113 -6.25 -21.45 16.24
C PHE A 113 -5.96 -21.13 17.72
N HIS A 114 -5.69 -19.87 18.07
CA HIS A 114 -5.45 -19.49 19.48
C HIS A 114 -6.63 -19.83 20.41
N TRP A 115 -7.83 -19.97 19.85
CA TRP A 115 -9.05 -20.34 20.56
C TRP A 115 -9.16 -21.85 20.83
N LEU A 116 -8.37 -22.68 20.15
CA LEU A 116 -8.40 -24.15 20.29
C LEU A 116 -7.48 -24.59 21.44
N LYS A 117 -7.94 -24.30 22.66
CA LYS A 117 -7.29 -24.72 23.92
C LYS A 117 -7.96 -25.98 24.46
N PHE A 118 -7.19 -26.82 25.15
CA PHE A 118 -7.74 -28.01 25.81
C PHE A 118 -7.80 -27.82 27.32
N PRO A 119 -8.84 -28.33 27.99
CA PRO A 119 -8.93 -28.26 29.44
C PRO A 119 -8.00 -29.32 30.05
N THR A 120 -6.99 -28.88 30.78
CA THR A 120 -6.12 -29.74 31.60
C THR A 120 -6.46 -29.51 33.07
N ILE A 121 -6.50 -30.59 33.85
CA ILE A 121 -6.64 -30.50 35.31
C ILE A 121 -5.24 -30.37 35.88
N SER A 122 -4.91 -29.22 36.46
CA SER A 122 -3.66 -29.02 37.18
C SER A 122 -3.92 -28.97 38.69
N SER A 123 -2.99 -29.54 39.47
CA SER A 123 -2.93 -29.35 40.90
C SER A 123 -2.03 -28.16 41.19
N GLU A 124 -2.55 -27.10 41.80
CA GLU A 124 -1.69 -26.06 42.38
C GLU A 124 -1.00 -26.64 43.62
N GLU A 125 0.31 -26.47 43.71
CA GLU A 125 1.07 -26.81 44.90
C GLU A 125 0.68 -25.80 45.99
N SER A 126 -0.10 -26.26 46.98
CA SER A 126 -0.59 -25.38 48.03
C SER A 126 0.58 -25.01 48.95
N ASP A 127 0.96 -23.73 48.98
CA ASP A 127 2.02 -23.16 49.83
C ASP A 127 1.80 -23.38 51.34
N SER A 128 0.63 -23.86 51.74
CA SER A 128 0.30 -24.18 53.13
C SER A 128 0.69 -25.62 53.47
N THR A 129 1.56 -25.78 54.47
CA THR A 129 2.04 -27.06 55.05
C THR A 129 0.92 -27.99 55.58
N PHE A 130 -0.34 -27.57 55.53
CA PHE A 130 -1.53 -28.27 56.05
C PHE A 130 -2.64 -28.54 55.01
N ALA A 131 -2.41 -28.29 53.71
CA ALA A 131 -3.39 -28.62 52.69
C ALA A 131 -3.39 -30.13 52.39
N VAL A 132 -4.29 -30.86 53.05
CA VAL A 132 -4.47 -32.32 52.87
C VAL A 132 -5.23 -32.66 51.57
N VAL A 133 -5.83 -31.66 50.91
CA VAL A 133 -6.57 -31.85 49.65
C VAL A 133 -5.97 -30.93 48.58
N PRO A 134 -5.46 -31.47 47.45
CA PRO A 134 -4.95 -30.65 46.36
C PRO A 134 -6.09 -29.83 45.75
N SER A 135 -5.90 -28.52 45.59
CA SER A 135 -6.80 -27.68 44.83
C SER A 135 -6.65 -28.01 43.35
N LEU A 136 -7.59 -28.80 42.83
CA LEU A 136 -7.70 -29.10 41.41
C LEU A 136 -8.34 -27.91 40.70
N ARG A 137 -7.63 -27.33 39.73
CA ARG A 137 -8.15 -26.25 38.88
C ARG A 137 -8.14 -26.70 37.42
N ILE A 138 -9.21 -26.36 36.71
CA ILE A 138 -9.25 -26.51 35.26
C ILE A 138 -8.49 -25.33 34.66
N VAL A 139 -7.38 -25.62 33.99
CA VAL A 139 -6.56 -24.65 33.26
C VAL A 139 -6.67 -24.95 31.78
N TRP A 140 -6.85 -23.91 30.97
CA TRP A 140 -6.89 -24.02 29.51
C TRP A 140 -5.47 -23.91 28.97
N GLU A 141 -4.88 -25.05 28.63
CA GLU A 141 -3.53 -25.11 28.08
C GLU A 141 -3.54 -25.00 26.55
N ASP A 142 -2.44 -24.47 26.03
CA ASP A 142 -2.21 -24.37 24.60
C ASP A 142 -1.99 -25.76 23.99
N SER A 143 -2.64 -26.00 22.85
CA SER A 143 -2.46 -27.22 22.07
C SER A 143 -1.33 -27.06 21.05
N GLY A 144 -0.85 -28.18 20.50
CA GLY A 144 0.05 -28.15 19.33
C GLY A 144 -0.55 -27.43 18.12
N ALA A 145 -1.88 -27.30 18.05
CA ALA A 145 -2.57 -26.51 17.03
C ALA A 145 -2.69 -25.02 17.43
N SER A 146 -2.85 -24.67 18.71
CA SER A 146 -2.93 -23.27 19.15
C SER A 146 -1.56 -22.56 19.12
N SER A 147 -0.46 -23.33 19.19
CA SER A 147 0.89 -22.81 18.97
C SER A 147 1.22 -22.56 17.49
N TRP A 148 0.35 -22.97 16.56
CA TRP A 148 0.54 -22.69 15.14
C TRP A 148 0.41 -21.19 14.86
N SER A 149 1.46 -20.62 14.30
CA SER A 149 1.51 -19.21 13.93
C SER A 149 1.91 -19.06 12.47
N ILE A 150 1.22 -18.18 11.75
CA ILE A 150 1.61 -17.74 10.41
C ILE A 150 2.14 -16.33 10.50
N ASP A 151 3.31 -16.08 9.92
CA ASP A 151 3.82 -14.72 9.75
C ASP A 151 3.14 -14.08 8.53
N LEU A 152 2.07 -13.33 8.81
CA LEU A 152 1.31 -12.65 7.77
C LEU A 152 2.13 -11.53 7.13
N THR A 153 3.06 -10.93 7.86
CA THR A 153 3.92 -9.86 7.32
C THR A 153 4.81 -10.39 6.19
N VAL A 154 5.34 -11.60 6.37
CA VAL A 154 6.13 -12.28 5.33
C VAL A 154 5.27 -12.57 4.10
N LEU A 155 4.07 -13.14 4.30
CA LEU A 155 3.14 -13.44 3.20
C LEU A 155 2.73 -12.17 2.43
N GLN A 156 2.36 -11.11 3.14
CA GLN A 156 2.03 -9.80 2.57
C GLN A 156 3.20 -9.22 1.77
N THR A 157 4.41 -9.28 2.33
CA THR A 157 5.62 -8.80 1.67
C THR A 157 5.86 -9.55 0.37
N PHE A 158 5.76 -10.89 0.36
CA PHE A 158 5.89 -11.69 -0.85
C PHE A 158 4.84 -11.35 -1.90
N LEU A 159 3.57 -11.26 -1.51
CA LEU A 159 2.49 -10.87 -2.43
C LEU A 159 2.72 -9.48 -3.03
N MET A 160 3.24 -8.55 -2.24
CA MET A 160 3.53 -7.20 -2.72
C MET A 160 4.72 -7.15 -3.69
N VAL A 161 5.78 -7.92 -3.45
CA VAL A 161 6.88 -8.11 -4.42
C VAL A 161 6.32 -8.64 -5.74
N ILE A 162 5.52 -9.71 -5.67
CA ILE A 162 4.95 -10.35 -6.85
C ILE A 162 4.03 -9.38 -7.61
N THR A 163 3.23 -8.60 -6.89
CA THR A 163 2.37 -7.54 -7.47
C THR A 163 3.20 -6.50 -8.20
N LEU A 164 4.29 -6.02 -7.59
CA LEU A 164 5.19 -5.04 -8.20
C LEU A 164 5.90 -5.60 -9.44
N VAL A 165 6.32 -6.87 -9.41
CA VAL A 165 6.90 -7.56 -10.56
C VAL A 165 5.88 -7.68 -11.70
N GLY A 166 4.64 -8.06 -11.37
CA GLY A 166 3.55 -8.10 -12.34
C GLY A 166 3.29 -6.73 -12.97
N ALA A 167 3.27 -5.67 -12.16
CA ALA A 167 3.11 -4.30 -12.61
C ALA A 167 4.29 -3.83 -13.50
N LEU A 168 5.53 -4.20 -13.14
CA LEU A 168 6.73 -3.88 -13.92
C LEU A 168 6.68 -4.48 -15.33
N PHE A 169 6.22 -5.72 -15.47
CA PHE A 169 6.04 -6.39 -16.76
C PHE A 169 4.68 -6.09 -17.43
N GLN A 170 3.89 -5.16 -16.87
CA GLN A 170 2.55 -4.78 -17.35
C GLN A 170 1.58 -5.97 -17.47
N PHE A 171 1.78 -7.04 -16.69
CA PHE A 171 0.93 -8.22 -16.69
C PHE A 171 -0.28 -8.02 -15.76
N GLN A 172 -1.25 -7.24 -16.22
CA GLN A 172 -2.38 -6.75 -15.42
C GLN A 172 -3.21 -7.85 -14.73
N PRO A 173 -3.58 -8.98 -15.38
CA PRO A 173 -4.32 -10.05 -14.69
C PRO A 173 -3.56 -10.65 -13.50
N PHE A 174 -2.23 -10.76 -13.62
CA PHE A 174 -1.39 -11.30 -12.55
C PHE A 174 -1.20 -10.29 -11.41
N ALA A 175 -0.91 -9.03 -11.74
CA ALA A 175 -0.78 -7.95 -10.77
C ALA A 175 -2.09 -7.73 -9.99
N SER A 176 -3.24 -7.73 -10.67
CA SER A 176 -4.55 -7.56 -10.02
C SER A 176 -4.92 -8.74 -9.11
N LEU A 177 -4.68 -9.99 -9.52
CA LEU A 177 -4.92 -11.16 -8.69
C LEU A 177 -4.08 -11.13 -7.40
N THR A 178 -2.80 -10.80 -7.53
CA THR A 178 -1.87 -10.75 -6.40
C THR A 178 -2.16 -9.58 -5.47
N ALA A 179 -2.56 -8.42 -6.00
CA ALA A 179 -3.08 -7.30 -5.22
C ALA A 179 -4.39 -7.65 -4.48
N PHE A 180 -5.30 -8.38 -5.11
CA PHE A 180 -6.53 -8.84 -4.47
C PHE A 180 -6.24 -9.80 -3.30
N LEU A 181 -5.35 -10.78 -3.50
CA LEU A 181 -4.92 -11.68 -2.43
C LEU A 181 -4.24 -10.91 -1.30
N LEU A 182 -3.43 -9.89 -1.63
CA LEU A 182 -2.80 -9.03 -0.64
C LEU A 182 -3.86 -8.34 0.23
N VAL A 183 -4.88 -7.73 -0.36
CA VAL A 183 -5.99 -7.10 0.38
C VAL A 183 -6.65 -8.09 1.34
N LEU A 184 -6.97 -9.31 0.88
CA LEU A 184 -7.60 -10.34 1.73
C LEU A 184 -6.74 -10.71 2.94
N VAL A 185 -5.44 -10.92 2.72
CA VAL A 185 -4.49 -11.26 3.79
C VAL A 185 -4.29 -10.09 4.76
N SER A 186 -4.50 -8.85 4.31
CA SER A 186 -4.34 -7.64 5.12
C SER A 186 -5.58 -7.24 5.92
N ILE A 187 -6.76 -7.83 5.68
CA ILE A 187 -7.99 -7.52 6.44
C ILE A 187 -7.80 -7.52 7.96
N PRO A 188 -7.09 -8.47 8.59
CA PRO A 188 -6.91 -8.45 10.04
C PRO A 188 -6.18 -7.19 10.55
N ALA A 189 -5.28 -6.60 9.76
CA ALA A 189 -4.58 -5.37 10.12
C ALA A 189 -5.52 -4.15 10.20
N LEU A 190 -6.62 -4.19 9.45
CA LEU A 190 -7.54 -3.05 9.24
C LEU A 190 -8.37 -2.69 10.49
N VAL A 191 -8.51 -3.61 11.44
CA VAL A 191 -9.40 -3.43 12.61
C VAL A 191 -8.82 -2.43 13.63
N GLY A 192 -7.51 -2.22 13.63
CA GLY A 192 -6.83 -1.39 14.64
C GLY A 192 -6.67 0.09 14.29
N PHE A 193 -7.18 0.56 13.15
CA PHE A 193 -6.96 1.92 12.67
C PHE A 193 -8.11 2.88 13.00
N ASP A 194 -7.79 4.17 13.15
CA ASP A 194 -8.76 5.23 13.37
C ASP A 194 -9.34 5.71 12.01
N TRP A 195 -10.32 4.96 11.52
CA TRP A 195 -10.94 5.13 10.20
C TRP A 195 -11.42 6.54 9.84
N PRO A 196 -11.97 7.35 10.76
CA PRO A 196 -12.24 8.77 10.55
C PRO A 196 -11.07 9.57 9.97
N TRP A 197 -9.82 9.22 10.30
CA TRP A 197 -8.62 9.84 9.75
C TRP A 197 -8.03 9.08 8.56
N VAL A 198 -8.16 7.75 8.55
CA VAL A 198 -7.68 6.91 7.43
C VAL A 198 -8.41 7.25 6.13
N PHE A 199 -9.74 7.43 6.17
CA PHE A 199 -10.51 7.67 4.96
C PHE A 199 -10.13 8.99 4.26
N PRO A 200 -10.07 10.15 4.94
CA PRO A 200 -9.54 11.37 4.35
C PRO A 200 -8.10 11.23 3.86
N ALA A 201 -7.25 10.48 4.57
CA ALA A 201 -5.88 10.23 4.13
C ALA A 201 -5.84 9.51 2.78
N LEU A 202 -6.63 8.43 2.62
CA LEU A 202 -6.73 7.68 1.38
C LEU A 202 -7.31 8.51 0.24
N LEU A 203 -8.35 9.30 0.52
CA LEU A 203 -8.96 10.19 -0.46
C LEU A 203 -7.99 11.26 -0.95
N ALA A 204 -7.35 11.98 -0.03
CA ALA A 204 -6.39 13.02 -0.36
C ALA A 204 -5.16 12.45 -1.10
N CYS A 205 -4.69 11.27 -0.69
CA CYS A 205 -3.62 10.53 -1.37
C CYS A 205 -4.03 10.16 -2.81
N ALA A 206 -5.21 9.57 -3.00
CA ALA A 206 -5.71 9.18 -4.32
C ALA A 206 -5.88 10.38 -5.25
N VAL A 207 -6.51 11.46 -4.78
CA VAL A 207 -6.68 12.70 -5.55
C VAL A 207 -5.32 13.33 -5.84
N GLY A 208 -4.40 13.36 -4.87
CA GLY A 208 -3.06 13.89 -5.04
C GLY A 208 -2.26 13.13 -6.11
N PHE A 209 -2.37 11.79 -6.15
CA PHE A 209 -1.73 10.99 -7.19
C PHE A 209 -2.42 11.15 -8.54
N TYR A 210 -3.74 11.27 -8.57
CA TYR A 210 -4.50 11.51 -9.78
C TYR A 210 -4.12 12.84 -10.45
N VAL A 211 -4.02 13.94 -9.70
CA VAL A 211 -3.60 15.24 -10.24
C VAL A 211 -2.20 15.19 -10.86
N GLN A 212 -1.32 14.32 -10.33
CA GLN A 212 0.03 14.10 -10.86
C GLN A 212 0.08 13.10 -12.02
N SER A 213 -1.03 12.38 -12.26
CA SER A 213 -1.07 11.28 -13.21
C SER A 213 -1.00 11.77 -14.65
N ALA A 214 -0.51 10.90 -15.53
CA ALA A 214 -0.57 11.12 -16.97
C ALA A 214 -2.00 11.45 -17.42
N GLU A 215 -2.99 10.68 -16.99
CA GLU A 215 -4.39 10.81 -17.41
C GLU A 215 -4.99 12.18 -17.12
N ALA A 216 -4.69 12.77 -15.96
CA ALA A 216 -5.16 14.10 -15.61
C ALA A 216 -4.49 15.23 -16.43
N ASN A 217 -3.32 14.95 -17.02
CA ASN A 217 -2.50 15.92 -17.74
C ASN A 217 -2.35 15.57 -19.23
N ILE A 218 -3.13 14.60 -19.74
CA ILE A 218 -3.30 14.42 -21.18
C ILE A 218 -4.11 15.63 -21.65
N GLU A 219 -3.44 16.64 -22.19
CA GLU A 219 -4.10 17.59 -23.07
C GLU A 219 -4.75 16.77 -24.20
N GLU A 220 -6.07 16.89 -24.37
CA GLU A 220 -6.79 16.33 -25.51
C GLU A 220 -6.20 16.92 -26.82
N LEU A 221 -5.19 16.23 -27.36
CA LEU A 221 -4.55 16.53 -28.66
C LEU A 221 -5.32 15.96 -29.85
#